data_AF-A0A2E3WYQ9-F1
#
_entry.id   AF-A0A2E3WYQ9-F1
#
_cell.length_a   1.000
_cell.length_b   1.000
_cell.length_c   1.000
_cell.angle_alpha   90.00
_cell.angle_beta   90.00
_cell.angle_gamma   90.00
#
_symmetry.space_group_name_H-M   'P 1'
#
loop_
_entity.id
_entity.type
_entity.pdbx_description
1 polymer ?
#
loop_
_entity_poly.entity_id
_entity_poly.type
_entity_poly.pdbx_seq_one_letter_code
_entity_poly.pdbx_strand_id
1 'polypeptide(L)'
;MTFKTSFFPVIELPKDYPVFDLSSEEGQRSAVGSIYGIGRYNEKRPNLYLGENYEEEGRDIHMGVDIGAPEGTPVYAFYEGKVWGVFHHEGVLDYGPTLITEHNIESKVYWVLWGHL
;
A
#
# COMPACT_ATOMS: atom_id res chain seq x y z
N MET A 1 -5.13 15.85 -12.28
CA MET A 1 -6.25 16.27 -11.40
C MET A 1 -5.61 17.05 -10.27
N THR A 2 -6.06 18.28 -9.98
CA THR A 2 -5.48 19.10 -8.91
C THR A 2 -6.57 19.36 -7.90
N PHE A 3 -6.40 18.86 -6.68
CA PHE A 3 -7.31 19.15 -5.57
C PHE A 3 -7.02 20.56 -5.05
N LYS A 4 -8.06 21.31 -4.68
CA LYS A 4 -7.89 22.61 -3.99
C LYS A 4 -7.53 22.44 -2.51
N THR A 5 -7.58 21.23 -2.00
CA THR A 5 -7.36 20.90 -0.59
C THR A 5 -5.93 20.41 -0.33
N SER A 6 -5.43 20.66 0.88
CA SER A 6 -4.14 20.15 1.36
C SER A 6 -4.30 18.73 1.93
N PHE A 7 -3.33 17.87 1.68
CA PHE A 7 -3.24 16.52 2.25
C PHE A 7 -2.07 16.43 3.22
N PHE A 8 -2.21 15.56 4.21
CA PHE A 8 -1.18 15.25 5.18
C PHE A 8 -0.38 14.00 4.77
N PRO A 9 0.91 13.91 5.14
CA PRO A 9 1.67 12.68 4.94
C PRO A 9 1.03 11.54 5.71
N VAL A 10 0.97 10.35 5.08
CA VAL A 10 0.44 9.14 5.73
C VAL A 10 1.46 8.47 6.64
N ILE A 11 2.73 8.79 6.47
CA ILE A 11 3.86 8.24 7.20
C ILE A 11 5.05 9.19 7.06
N GLU A 12 5.84 9.31 8.13
CA GLU A 12 7.08 10.07 8.12
C GLU A 12 8.22 9.14 7.68
N LEU A 13 8.79 9.43 6.51
CA LEU A 13 9.91 8.67 5.95
C LEU A 13 11.24 9.40 6.19
N PRO A 14 12.37 8.67 6.24
CA PRO A 14 13.68 9.29 6.22
C PRO A 14 13.87 10.11 4.93
N LYS A 15 14.88 10.98 4.93
CA LYS A 15 15.20 11.80 3.74
C LYS A 15 15.52 10.94 2.51
N ASP A 16 16.19 9.81 2.73
CA ASP A 16 16.63 8.90 1.69
C ASP A 16 15.96 7.54 1.90
N TYR A 17 15.24 7.06 0.88
CA TYR A 17 14.64 5.73 0.82
C TYR A 17 14.65 5.24 -0.64
N PRO A 18 14.79 3.93 -0.87
CA PRO A 18 14.74 3.38 -2.21
C PRO A 18 13.29 3.35 -2.74
N VAL A 19 13.14 3.56 -4.04
CA VAL A 19 11.92 3.27 -4.78
C VAL A 19 12.21 2.09 -5.69
N PHE A 20 11.67 0.93 -5.36
CA PHE A 20 11.98 -0.31 -6.07
C PHE A 20 11.26 -0.38 -7.42
N ASP A 21 11.84 -1.16 -8.33
CA ASP A 21 11.19 -1.59 -9.57
C ASP A 21 10.83 -3.07 -9.43
N LEU A 22 9.68 -3.35 -8.82
CA LEU A 22 9.27 -4.72 -8.52
C LEU A 22 8.71 -5.44 -9.77
N SER A 23 8.77 -4.81 -10.94
CA SER A 23 8.45 -5.43 -12.22
C SER A 23 9.54 -6.36 -12.76
N SER A 24 10.74 -6.30 -12.17
CA SER A 24 11.89 -7.13 -12.53
C SER A 24 12.36 -7.98 -11.35
N GLU A 25 12.95 -9.15 -11.63
CA GLU A 25 13.56 -9.99 -10.58
C GLU A 25 14.68 -9.25 -9.83
N GLU A 26 15.47 -8.44 -10.53
CA GLU A 26 16.54 -7.65 -9.91
C GLU A 26 15.98 -6.64 -8.92
N GLY A 27 14.94 -5.90 -9.29
CA GLY A 27 14.32 -4.94 -8.40
C GLY A 27 13.60 -5.62 -7.22
N GLN A 28 12.95 -6.77 -7.44
CA GLN A 28 12.40 -7.59 -6.36
C GLN A 28 13.49 -8.06 -5.38
N ARG A 29 14.64 -8.51 -5.87
CA ARG A 29 15.79 -8.90 -5.03
C ARG A 29 16.38 -7.71 -4.27
N SER A 30 16.43 -6.53 -4.90
CA SER A 30 16.97 -5.31 -4.27
C SER A 30 16.14 -4.83 -3.08
N ALA A 31 14.85 -5.20 -3.02
CA ALA A 31 13.97 -4.86 -1.91
C ALA A 31 14.25 -5.70 -0.65
N VAL A 32 14.83 -6.90 -0.81
CA VAL A 32 15.10 -7.82 0.30
C VAL A 32 16.08 -7.20 1.29
N GLY A 33 15.71 -7.17 2.57
CA GLY A 33 16.53 -6.63 3.65
C GLY A 33 16.51 -5.11 3.78
N SER A 34 15.76 -4.40 2.95
CA SER A 34 15.55 -2.96 3.10
C SER A 34 14.57 -2.67 4.24
N ILE A 35 14.94 -1.74 5.12
CA ILE A 35 14.10 -1.31 6.26
C ILE A 35 13.02 -0.33 5.80
N TYR A 36 13.36 0.55 4.86
CA TYR A 36 12.45 1.49 4.23
C TYR A 36 12.42 1.24 2.73
N GLY A 37 11.30 1.55 2.09
CA GLY A 37 11.24 1.65 0.64
C GLY A 37 9.83 1.75 0.09
N ILE A 38 9.73 2.07 -1.20
CA ILE A 38 8.45 2.27 -1.88
C ILE A 38 8.28 1.24 -3.00
N GLY A 39 7.17 0.52 -2.98
CA GLY A 39 6.63 -0.23 -4.11
C GLY A 39 5.64 0.64 -4.91
N ARG A 40 5.66 0.56 -6.23
CA ARG A 40 4.96 1.54 -7.09
C ARG A 40 3.51 1.15 -7.34
N TYR A 41 2.67 2.16 -7.55
CA TYR A 41 1.29 1.99 -8.03
C TYR A 41 1.24 1.57 -9.50
N ASN A 42 0.25 0.73 -9.82
CA ASN A 42 0.00 0.21 -11.17
C ASN A 42 1.25 -0.48 -11.75
N GLU A 43 1.95 -1.22 -10.90
CA GLU A 43 3.17 -1.93 -11.25
C GLU A 43 2.84 -3.39 -11.54
N LYS A 44 3.26 -3.88 -12.72
CA LYS A 44 3.13 -5.29 -13.09
C LYS A 44 4.25 -6.09 -12.42
N ARG A 45 3.92 -7.00 -11.50
CA ARG A 45 4.87 -7.74 -10.66
C ARG A 45 4.78 -9.25 -10.94
N PRO A 46 5.47 -9.73 -11.98
CA PRO A 46 5.44 -11.15 -12.31
C PRO A 46 6.01 -11.98 -11.16
N ASN A 47 5.40 -13.14 -10.91
CA ASN A 47 5.84 -14.13 -9.92
C ASN A 47 5.79 -13.69 -8.45
N LEU A 48 5.14 -12.56 -8.13
CA LEU A 48 5.08 -12.03 -6.76
C LEU A 48 3.79 -12.42 -6.03
N TYR A 49 2.72 -12.69 -6.77
CA TYR A 49 1.42 -13.14 -6.24
C TYR A 49 1.15 -14.60 -6.63
N LEU A 50 1.97 -15.50 -6.08
CA LEU A 50 1.84 -16.94 -6.29
C LEU A 50 1.04 -17.56 -5.13
N GLY A 51 -0.27 -17.68 -5.33
CA GLY A 51 -1.21 -18.26 -4.37
C GLY A 51 -2.59 -18.45 -5.01
N GLU A 52 -3.42 -19.32 -4.40
CA GLU A 52 -4.73 -19.70 -4.96
C GLU A 52 -5.61 -18.49 -5.31
N ASN A 53 -5.54 -17.41 -4.52
CA ASN A 53 -6.29 -16.17 -4.73
C ASN A 53 -5.88 -15.36 -5.97
N TYR A 54 -4.74 -15.67 -6.60
CA TYR A 54 -4.13 -14.85 -7.64
C TYR A 54 -3.83 -15.63 -8.92
N GLU A 55 -3.47 -16.92 -8.80
CA GLU A 55 -3.03 -17.74 -9.92
C GLU A 55 -4.13 -18.05 -10.92
N GLU A 56 -5.36 -18.31 -10.46
CA GLU A 56 -6.48 -18.65 -11.35
C GLU A 56 -6.81 -17.52 -12.34
N GLU A 57 -6.61 -16.27 -11.92
CA GLU A 57 -6.93 -15.09 -12.73
C GLU A 57 -5.69 -14.38 -13.29
N GLY A 58 -4.48 -14.90 -13.04
CA GLY A 58 -3.22 -14.30 -13.49
C GLY A 58 -3.04 -12.86 -13.02
N ARG A 59 -3.48 -12.54 -11.80
CA ARG A 59 -3.46 -11.17 -11.25
C ARG A 59 -2.04 -10.79 -10.84
N ASP A 60 -1.40 -9.95 -11.64
CA ASP A 60 -0.04 -9.47 -11.38
C ASP A 60 0.11 -7.95 -11.30
N ILE A 61 -0.98 -7.17 -11.41
CA ILE A 61 -0.95 -5.71 -11.27
C ILE A 61 -1.15 -5.30 -9.81
N HIS A 62 -0.17 -4.60 -9.25
CA HIS A 62 -0.29 -3.98 -7.94
C HIS A 62 -1.09 -2.67 -8.02
N MET A 63 -2.27 -2.66 -7.41
CA MET A 63 -3.19 -1.52 -7.41
C MET A 63 -3.03 -0.60 -6.19
N GLY A 64 -2.10 -0.92 -5.28
CA GLY A 64 -1.78 -0.11 -4.10
C GLY A 64 -0.49 0.70 -4.28
N VAL A 65 -0.02 1.29 -3.18
CA VAL A 65 1.35 1.75 -3.02
C VAL A 65 1.88 1.08 -1.77
N ASP A 66 3.01 0.38 -1.86
CA ASP A 66 3.65 -0.20 -0.70
C ASP A 66 4.59 0.82 -0.08
N ILE A 67 4.49 1.02 1.23
CA ILE A 67 5.41 1.86 1.98
C ILE A 67 6.03 1.02 3.09
N GLY A 68 7.23 0.51 2.84
CA GLY A 68 8.01 -0.24 3.81
C GLY A 68 8.58 0.68 4.89
N ALA A 69 8.42 0.28 6.15
CA ALA A 69 8.96 0.92 7.34
C ALA A 69 9.10 -0.10 8.48
N PRO A 70 9.85 0.20 9.56
CA PRO A 70 9.89 -0.65 10.75
C PRO A 70 8.50 -0.92 11.35
N GLU A 71 8.30 -2.11 11.92
CA GLU A 71 7.10 -2.43 12.70
C GLU A 71 6.84 -1.39 13.80
N GLY A 72 5.57 -1.05 14.01
CA GLY A 72 5.15 -0.04 14.97
C GLY A 72 5.38 1.40 14.52
N THR A 73 5.84 1.63 13.28
CA THR A 73 5.91 2.98 12.69
C THR A 73 4.49 3.57 12.62
N PRO A 74 4.23 4.77 13.19
CA PRO A 74 2.91 5.39 13.13
C PRO A 74 2.46 5.68 11.70
N VAL A 75 1.19 5.35 11.42
CA VAL A 75 0.49 5.68 10.17
C VAL A 75 -0.62 6.69 10.46
N TYR A 76 -0.78 7.65 9.56
CA TYR A 76 -1.69 8.77 9.69
C TYR A 76 -2.68 8.81 8.52
N ALA A 77 -3.90 9.29 8.79
CA ALA A 77 -4.85 9.58 7.72
C ALA A 77 -4.36 10.79 6.91
N PHE A 78 -4.37 10.68 5.58
CA PHE A 78 -3.98 11.77 4.69
C PHE A 78 -5.00 12.93 4.66
N TYR A 79 -6.22 12.69 5.14
CA TYR A 79 -7.32 13.64 5.13
C TYR A 79 -8.35 13.33 6.22
N GLU A 80 -9.19 14.31 6.58
CA GLU A 80 -10.33 14.08 7.46
C GLU A 80 -11.22 12.95 6.89
N GLY A 81 -11.66 12.07 7.77
CA GLY A 81 -12.44 10.91 7.36
C GLY A 81 -13.01 10.16 8.53
N LYS A 82 -13.65 9.04 8.22
CA LYS A 82 -14.25 8.14 9.19
C LYS A 82 -13.63 6.76 9.03
N VAL A 83 -13.36 6.10 10.15
CA VAL A 83 -13.12 4.65 10.14
C VAL A 83 -14.44 3.97 9.82
N TRP A 84 -14.47 3.25 8.70
CA TRP A 84 -15.64 2.48 8.29
C TRP A 84 -15.60 1.07 8.86
N GLY A 85 -14.43 0.43 8.86
CA GLY A 85 -14.28 -0.92 9.38
C GLY A 85 -12.84 -1.27 9.71
N VAL A 86 -12.70 -2.19 10.66
CA VAL A 86 -11.44 -2.80 11.08
C VAL A 86 -11.58 -4.30 10.87
N PHE A 87 -10.62 -4.90 10.20
CA PHE A 87 -10.64 -6.30 9.79
C PHE A 87 -9.29 -6.95 10.06
N HIS A 88 -9.26 -8.28 10.07
CA HIS A 88 -8.03 -9.06 10.12
C HIS A 88 -8.15 -10.21 9.12
N HIS A 89 -7.29 -10.20 8.10
CA HIS A 89 -7.26 -11.18 7.04
C HIS A 89 -6.07 -12.12 7.23
N GLU A 90 -6.35 -13.41 7.48
CA GLU A 90 -5.31 -14.43 7.77
C GLU A 90 -4.89 -15.22 6.52
N GLY A 91 -5.39 -14.85 5.33
CA GLY A 91 -5.06 -15.51 4.07
C GLY A 91 -3.58 -15.34 3.68
N VAL A 92 -3.05 -16.33 2.98
CA VAL A 92 -1.69 -16.25 2.40
C VAL A 92 -1.67 -15.13 1.36
N LEU A 93 -0.70 -14.22 1.48
CA LEU A 93 -0.55 -12.99 0.67
C LEU A 93 -1.72 -11.99 0.77
N ASP A 94 -2.58 -12.14 1.78
CA ASP A 94 -3.69 -11.22 2.05
C ASP A 94 -3.21 -9.99 2.87
N TYR A 95 -4.12 -9.06 3.14
CA TYR A 95 -3.80 -7.75 3.72
C TYR A 95 -3.46 -7.77 5.22
N GLY A 96 -3.57 -8.88 5.95
CA GLY A 96 -3.33 -8.90 7.39
C GLY A 96 -4.32 -8.00 8.17
N PRO A 97 -3.89 -7.37 9.28
CA PRO A 97 -4.68 -6.33 9.95
C PRO A 97 -4.97 -5.17 9.00
N THR A 98 -6.25 -4.86 8.86
CA THR A 98 -6.74 -3.93 7.84
C THR A 98 -7.69 -2.90 8.42
N LEU A 99 -7.52 -1.65 8.00
CA LEU A 99 -8.42 -0.54 8.28
C LEU A 99 -9.01 -0.04 6.95
N ILE A 100 -10.32 0.23 6.92
CA ILE A 100 -10.97 0.91 5.80
C ILE A 100 -11.43 2.29 6.27
N THR A 101 -11.03 3.35 5.57
CA THR A 101 -11.46 4.73 5.85
C THR A 101 -12.23 5.34 4.69
N GLU A 102 -13.24 6.14 5.03
CA GLU A 102 -14.05 6.93 4.11
C GLU A 102 -13.67 8.41 4.21
N HIS A 103 -13.39 9.04 3.08
CA HIS A 103 -13.00 10.45 2.98
C HIS A 103 -13.90 11.19 1.98
N ASN A 104 -14.50 12.30 2.39
CA ASN A 104 -15.25 13.17 1.48
C ASN A 104 -14.36 14.33 1.03
N ILE A 105 -13.98 14.34 -0.24
CA ILE A 105 -13.08 15.34 -0.84
C ILE A 105 -13.81 15.95 -2.03
N GLU A 106 -14.06 17.25 -1.97
CA GLU A 106 -14.75 18.01 -3.03
C GLU A 106 -16.06 17.34 -3.49
N SER A 107 -16.89 16.92 -2.52
CA SER A 107 -18.18 16.24 -2.73
C SER A 107 -18.09 14.86 -3.39
N LYS A 108 -16.91 14.24 -3.39
CA LYS A 108 -16.69 12.86 -3.81
C LYS A 108 -16.23 12.01 -2.64
N VAL A 109 -16.74 10.79 -2.57
CA VAL A 109 -16.35 9.82 -1.55
C VAL A 109 -15.20 8.97 -2.08
N TYR A 110 -14.14 8.91 -1.29
CA TYR A 110 -12.97 8.08 -1.52
C TYR A 110 -12.84 7.07 -0.38
N TRP A 111 -12.55 5.83 -0.75
CA TRP A 111 -12.31 4.73 0.18
C TRP A 111 -10.83 4.38 0.14
N VAL A 112 -10.21 4.25 1.31
CA VAL A 112 -8.81 3.83 1.42
C VAL A 112 -8.74 2.58 2.28
N LEU A 113 -8.04 1.58 1.74
CA LEU A 113 -7.66 0.37 2.46
C LEU A 113 -6.23 0.54 2.96
N TRP A 114 -6.04 0.37 4.26
CA TRP A 114 -4.74 0.32 4.92
C TRP A 114 -4.50 -1.13 5.30
N GLY A 115 -3.54 -1.79 4.67
CA GLY A 115 -3.17 -3.18 4.94
C GLY A 115 -1.87 -3.27 5.71
N HIS A 116 -1.61 -4.45 6.28
CA HIS A 116 -0.40 -4.80 7.03
C HIS A 116 -0.11 -3.84 8.20
N LEU A 117 -1.16 -3.36 8.86
CA LEU A 117 -1.06 -2.54 10.08
C LEU A 117 -0.62 -3.34 11.31
#